data_AF-A0A1G5AU56-F1
#
_entry.id   AF-A0A1G5AU56-F1
#
_cell.length_a   1.000
_cell.length_b   1.000
_cell.length_c   1.000
_cell.angle_alpha   90.00
_cell.angle_beta   90.00
_cell.angle_gamma   90.00
#
_symmetry.space_group_name_H-M   'P 1'
#
loop_
_entity.id
_entity.type
_entity.pdbx_description
1 polymer ?
#
loop_
_entity_poly.entity_id
_entity_poly.type
_entity_poly.pdbx_seq_one_letter_code
_entity_poly.pdbx_strand_id
1 'polypeptide(L)'
;MILYDGIYSWSGKTSTGKRPVSWWPGSYRVKIVDLSDTTPDGVFHIKPVICLFADTGKGFNVRNHFQYFAQSICQEFGLRLNKVLWVEYYPEGPTMDVATLNEGAMVGKERLYTVHWRPIHEDEAQLIGPHKGTTGGAFA
;
A
#
# COMPACT_ATOMS: atom_id res chain seq x y z
N MET A 1 -14.63 -6.16 1.56
CA MET A 1 -15.17 -4.86 1.10
C MET A 1 -14.07 -4.02 0.45
N ILE A 2 -14.33 -3.26 -0.62
CA ILE A 2 -13.34 -2.31 -1.19
C ILE A 2 -13.49 -0.97 -0.47
N LEU A 3 -12.41 -0.48 0.15
CA LEU A 3 -12.36 0.82 0.85
C LEU A 3 -11.98 1.97 -0.10
N TYR A 4 -11.14 1.68 -1.09
CA TYR A 4 -10.67 2.65 -2.07
C TYR A 4 -10.18 1.96 -3.34
N ASP A 5 -10.41 2.57 -4.50
CA ASP A 5 -9.85 2.11 -5.79
C ASP A 5 -9.66 3.32 -6.73
N GLY A 6 -8.45 3.87 -6.76
CA GLY A 6 -8.22 5.20 -7.33
C GLY A 6 -6.76 5.51 -7.63
N ILE A 7 -6.51 6.71 -8.16
CA ILE A 7 -5.16 7.27 -8.27
C ILE A 7 -4.89 8.07 -6.98
N TYR A 8 -3.90 7.60 -6.22
CA TYR A 8 -3.37 8.33 -5.08
C TYR A 8 -2.24 9.25 -5.56
N SER A 9 -2.32 10.54 -5.25
CA SER A 9 -1.31 11.52 -5.70
C SER A 9 -0.91 12.48 -4.58
N TRP A 10 0.32 12.96 -4.62
CA TRP A 10 0.84 13.96 -3.69
C TRP A 10 1.63 15.03 -4.44
N SER A 11 1.64 16.24 -3.90
CA SER A 11 2.23 17.43 -4.54
C SER A 11 3.69 17.68 -4.15
N GLY A 12 4.19 17.01 -3.11
CA GLY A 12 5.51 17.25 -2.51
C GLY A 12 5.59 18.49 -1.61
N LYS A 13 4.48 19.21 -1.43
CA LYS A 13 4.38 20.37 -0.53
C LYS A 13 3.61 20.00 0.74
N THR A 14 4.07 20.46 1.89
CA THR A 14 3.36 20.34 3.16
C THR A 14 3.01 21.73 3.67
N SER A 15 1.71 22.00 3.83
CA SER A 15 1.18 23.22 4.45
C SER A 15 0.98 23.07 5.95
N THR A 16 1.12 21.86 6.49
CA THR A 16 0.71 21.49 7.86
C THR A 16 1.86 21.04 8.74
N GLY A 17 3.11 21.16 8.28
CA GLY A 17 4.30 20.71 9.02
C GLY A 17 4.45 19.20 9.11
N LYS A 18 3.52 18.42 8.53
CA LYS A 18 3.64 16.97 8.40
C LYS A 18 4.66 16.62 7.34
N ARG A 19 5.38 15.51 7.55
CA ARG A 19 6.34 15.00 6.58
C ARG A 19 5.59 14.50 5.33
N PRO A 20 5.94 14.97 4.12
CA PRO A 20 5.28 14.50 2.91
C PRO A 20 5.74 13.08 2.57
N VAL A 21 4.98 12.40 1.71
CA VAL A 21 5.35 11.10 1.11
C VAL A 21 6.76 11.18 0.50
N SER A 22 7.00 12.21 -0.29
CA SER A 22 8.33 12.66 -0.72
C SER A 22 8.26 14.15 -1.03
N TRP A 23 9.42 14.79 -1.16
CA TRP A 23 9.51 16.20 -1.55
C TRP A 23 9.22 16.47 -3.03
N TRP A 24 9.05 15.40 -3.83
CA TRP A 24 8.70 15.47 -5.24
C TRP A 24 7.27 14.95 -5.45
N PRO A 25 6.49 15.54 -6.36
CA PRO A 25 5.17 15.01 -6.66
C PRO A 25 5.25 13.62 -7.27
N GLY A 26 4.20 12.83 -7.06
CA GLY A 26 4.08 11.51 -7.66
C GLY A 26 2.66 10.97 -7.55
N SER A 27 2.41 9.87 -8.26
CA SER A 27 1.14 9.19 -8.21
C SER A 27 1.26 7.68 -8.35
N TYR A 28 0.42 6.97 -7.61
CA TYR A 28 0.30 5.52 -7.67
C TYR A 28 -1.17 5.15 -7.86
N ARG A 29 -1.44 4.09 -8.63
CA ARG A 29 -2.76 3.44 -8.58
C ARG A 29 -2.82 2.71 -7.24
N VAL A 30 -3.85 2.93 -6.45
CA VAL A 30 -4.02 2.30 -5.13
C VAL A 30 -5.41 1.68 -5.05
N LYS A 31 -5.46 0.43 -4.57
CA LYS A 31 -6.68 -0.28 -4.22
C LYS A 31 -6.54 -0.83 -2.81
N ILE A 32 -7.48 -0.45 -1.93
CA ILE A 32 -7.52 -0.87 -0.53
C ILE A 32 -8.72 -1.79 -0.34
N VAL A 33 -8.47 -2.98 0.16
CA VAL A 33 -9.48 -4.02 0.36
C VAL A 33 -9.45 -4.46 1.82
N ASP A 34 -10.61 -4.44 2.47
CA ASP A 34 -10.83 -5.01 3.79
C ASP A 34 -11.36 -6.44 3.66
N LEU A 35 -10.69 -7.39 4.31
CA LEU A 35 -11.00 -8.81 4.33
C LEU A 35 -11.71 -9.24 5.63
N SER A 36 -11.94 -8.33 6.57
CA SER A 36 -12.49 -8.67 7.89
C SER A 36 -13.84 -9.42 7.80
N ASP A 37 -14.61 -9.18 6.74
CA ASP A 37 -15.92 -9.80 6.53
C ASP A 37 -15.87 -11.11 5.69
N THR A 38 -14.68 -11.54 5.26
CA THR A 38 -14.52 -12.70 4.35
C THR A 38 -14.16 -13.99 5.06
N THR A 39 -13.91 -13.95 6.36
CA THR A 39 -13.55 -15.11 7.17
C THR A 39 -14.75 -15.64 7.96
N PRO A 40 -14.92 -16.96 8.07
CA PRO A 40 -15.91 -17.56 8.97
C PRO A 40 -15.75 -17.08 10.42
N ASP A 41 -16.85 -17.08 11.16
CA ASP A 41 -16.89 -16.64 12.56
C ASP A 41 -15.75 -17.24 13.40
N GLY A 42 -14.96 -16.38 14.03
CA GLY A 42 -13.85 -16.76 14.91
C GLY A 42 -12.48 -16.92 14.24
N VAL A 43 -12.37 -16.81 12.91
CA VAL A 43 -11.09 -16.78 12.19
C VAL A 43 -10.78 -15.34 11.78
N PHE A 44 -9.57 -14.86 12.07
CA PHE A 44 -9.15 -13.50 11.72
C PHE A 44 -7.80 -13.50 10.99
N HIS A 45 -7.72 -12.75 9.89
CA HIS A 45 -6.45 -12.47 9.25
C HIS A 45 -5.56 -11.61 10.16
N ILE A 46 -4.27 -11.95 10.25
CA ILE A 46 -3.28 -11.12 10.95
C ILE A 46 -3.19 -9.72 10.32
N LYS A 47 -3.28 -9.68 8.99
CA LYS A 47 -3.33 -8.49 8.12
C LYS A 47 -4.69 -8.45 7.41
N PRO A 48 -5.76 -7.94 8.07
CA PRO A 48 -7.10 -7.95 7.50
C PRO A 48 -7.29 -6.97 6.34
N VAL A 49 -6.35 -6.04 6.13
CA VAL A 49 -6.43 -5.06 5.04
C VAL A 49 -5.33 -5.34 4.03
N ILE A 50 -5.67 -5.37 2.75
CA ILE A 50 -4.72 -5.39 1.64
C ILE A 50 -4.66 -4.00 1.02
N CYS A 51 -3.46 -3.47 0.82
CA CYS A 51 -3.21 -2.31 -0.01
C CYS A 51 -2.41 -2.74 -1.24
N LEU A 52 -3.08 -2.81 -2.38
CA LEU A 52 -2.48 -3.01 -3.69
C LEU A 52 -2.08 -1.66 -4.26
N PHE A 53 -0.86 -1.55 -4.76
CA PHE A 53 -0.42 -0.34 -5.44
C PHE A 53 0.45 -0.64 -6.64
N ALA A 54 0.38 0.23 -7.65
CA ALA A 54 1.23 0.17 -8.83
C ALA A 54 1.68 1.57 -9.21
N ASP A 55 2.94 1.67 -9.64
CA ASP A 55 3.49 2.91 -10.17
C ASP A 55 2.71 3.30 -11.43
N THR A 56 2.33 4.58 -11.52
CA THR A 56 1.66 5.12 -12.71
C THR A 56 2.66 5.54 -13.79
N GLY A 57 3.96 5.42 -13.53
CA GLY A 57 5.03 5.98 -14.36
C GLY A 57 5.14 7.50 -14.28
N LYS A 58 4.37 8.13 -13.38
CA LYS A 58 4.30 9.59 -13.24
C LYS A 58 4.85 10.02 -11.89
N GLY A 59 5.96 10.76 -11.93
CA GLY A 59 6.58 11.40 -10.79
C GLY A 59 7.46 10.46 -9.97
N PHE A 60 7.55 10.73 -8.67
CA PHE A 60 8.52 10.08 -7.80
C PHE A 60 8.14 8.64 -7.43
N ASN A 61 9.06 7.70 -7.64
CA ASN A 61 8.90 6.31 -7.22
C ASN A 61 9.06 6.18 -5.69
N VAL A 62 8.05 5.60 -5.03
CA VAL A 62 7.99 5.58 -3.55
C VAL A 62 8.81 4.45 -2.93
N ARG A 63 9.41 3.53 -3.70
CA ARG A 63 10.01 2.30 -3.16
C ARG A 63 11.06 2.55 -2.08
N ASN A 64 11.90 3.57 -2.27
CA ASN A 64 12.93 3.99 -1.28
C ASN A 64 12.39 4.88 -0.14
N HIS A 65 11.16 5.39 -0.27
CA HIS A 65 10.50 6.26 0.69
C HIS A 65 9.18 5.66 1.19
N PHE A 66 9.03 4.33 1.06
CA PHE A 66 7.75 3.65 1.13
C PHE A 66 7.06 3.81 2.50
N GLN A 67 7.85 3.95 3.57
CA GLN A 67 7.32 4.23 4.90
C GLN A 67 6.42 5.47 4.96
N TYR A 68 6.79 6.55 4.28
CA TYR A 68 6.00 7.79 4.29
C TYR A 68 4.76 7.66 3.43
N PHE A 69 4.85 6.94 2.31
CA PHE A 69 3.70 6.56 1.49
C PHE A 69 2.68 5.76 2.31
N ALA A 70 3.14 4.68 2.96
CA ALA A 70 2.30 3.81 3.77
C ALA A 70 1.68 4.55 4.97
N GLN A 71 2.45 5.42 5.64
CA GLN A 71 1.94 6.29 6.71
C GLN A 71 0.88 7.26 6.22
N SER A 72 1.08 7.90 5.06
CA SER A 72 0.12 8.83 4.46
C SER A 72 -1.22 8.13 4.17
N ILE A 73 -1.18 6.97 3.53
CA ILE A 73 -2.36 6.13 3.29
C ILE A 73 -3.03 5.75 4.62
N CYS A 74 -2.26 5.28 5.60
CA CYS A 74 -2.85 4.90 6.89
C CYS A 74 -3.53 6.08 7.59
N GLN A 75 -2.94 7.26 7.53
CA GLN A 75 -3.53 8.48 8.12
C GLN A 75 -4.81 8.88 7.40
N GLU A 76 -4.83 8.81 6.08
CA GLU A 76 -5.97 9.23 5.26
C GLU A 76 -7.17 8.29 5.37
N PHE A 77 -6.91 6.98 5.39
CA PHE A 77 -7.94 5.94 5.42
C PHE A 77 -8.18 5.34 6.82
N GLY A 78 -7.55 5.89 7.87
CA GLY A 78 -7.72 5.43 9.26
C GLY A 78 -7.21 4.00 9.51
N LEU A 79 -6.20 3.55 8.75
CA LEU A 79 -5.66 2.19 8.83
C LEU A 79 -4.53 2.08 9.85
N ARG A 80 -4.27 0.86 10.33
CA ARG A 80 -3.08 0.56 11.15
C ARG A 80 -1.99 -0.02 10.28
N LEU A 81 -0.83 0.64 10.23
CA LEU A 81 0.32 0.28 9.38
C LEU A 81 0.71 -1.22 9.49
N ASN A 82 0.71 -1.76 10.71
CA ASN A 82 1.04 -3.16 11.00
C ASN A 82 -0.11 -4.15 10.74
N LYS A 83 -1.29 -3.70 10.32
CA LYS A 83 -2.45 -4.52 9.94
C LYS A 83 -2.73 -4.51 8.44
N VAL A 84 -1.90 -3.83 7.66
CA VAL A 84 -1.99 -3.80 6.20
C VAL A 84 -0.95 -4.76 5.60
N LEU A 85 -1.37 -5.56 4.62
CA LEU A 85 -0.52 -6.27 3.67
C LEU A 85 -0.27 -5.34 2.47
N TRP A 86 0.97 -4.92 2.30
CA TRP A 86 1.36 -3.94 1.28
C TRP A 86 1.92 -4.66 0.07
N VAL A 87 1.26 -4.54 -1.08
CA VAL A 87 1.66 -5.28 -2.28
C VAL A 87 1.83 -4.32 -3.44
N GLU A 88 3.07 -4.20 -3.90
CA GLU A 88 3.39 -3.56 -5.17
C GLU A 88 3.16 -4.57 -6.29
N TYR A 89 2.31 -4.22 -7.25
CA TYR A 89 2.11 -5.01 -8.45
C TYR A 89 2.64 -4.26 -9.67
N TYR A 90 3.23 -5.01 -10.61
CA TYR A 90 3.75 -4.47 -11.86
C TYR A 90 2.81 -4.89 -12.99
N PRO A 91 2.05 -3.98 -13.61
CA PRO A 91 1.08 -4.32 -14.66
C PRO A 91 1.70 -5.08 -15.85
N GLU A 92 2.96 -4.79 -16.16
CA GLU A 92 3.72 -5.42 -17.24
C GLU A 92 4.60 -6.59 -16.79
N GLY A 93 4.63 -6.87 -15.48
CA GLY A 93 5.51 -7.87 -14.87
C GLY A 93 4.75 -9.10 -14.38
N PRO A 94 5.39 -10.29 -14.38
CA PRO A 94 4.78 -11.50 -13.82
C PRO A 94 4.83 -11.53 -12.29
N THR A 95 5.56 -10.62 -11.66
CA THR A 95 5.86 -10.64 -10.23
C THR A 95 5.14 -9.54 -9.46
N MET A 96 4.95 -9.79 -8.17
CA MET A 96 4.50 -8.80 -7.21
C MET A 96 5.42 -8.87 -6.00
N ASP A 97 5.66 -7.73 -5.39
CA ASP A 97 6.47 -7.64 -4.19
C ASP A 97 5.64 -7.17 -3.01
N VAL A 98 5.92 -7.76 -1.85
CA VAL A 98 5.32 -7.40 -0.58
C VAL A 98 6.30 -6.55 0.20
N ALA A 99 5.84 -5.37 0.62
CA ALA A 99 6.58 -4.51 1.54
C ALA A 99 6.22 -4.85 2.99
N THR A 100 7.25 -5.14 3.79
CA THR A 100 7.13 -5.31 5.23
C THR A 100 7.77 -4.12 5.92
N LEU A 101 6.98 -3.39 6.72
CA LEU A 101 7.49 -2.33 7.59
C LEU A 101 7.73 -2.89 8.97
N ASN A 102 8.99 -2.89 9.38
CA ASN A 102 9.40 -3.23 10.74
C ASN A 102 9.58 -1.94 11.54
N GLU A 103 8.98 -1.89 12.72
CA GLU A 103 9.17 -0.77 13.65
C GLU A 103 10.62 -0.74 14.13
N GLY A 104 11.28 0.39 13.90
CA GLY A 104 12.62 0.67 14.39
C GLY A 104 12.60 1.57 15.62
N ALA A 105 13.76 2.17 15.88
CA ALA A 105 13.94 3.11 16.99
C ALA A 105 13.06 4.37 16.86
N MET A 106 12.81 4.99 17.99
CA MET A 106 12.23 6.34 18.04
C MET A 106 13.36 7.37 17.86
N VAL A 107 13.15 8.35 16.99
CA VAL A 107 14.02 9.53 16.86
C VAL A 107 13.18 10.76 17.13
N GLY A 108 13.40 11.38 18.28
CA GLY A 108 12.54 12.45 18.78
C GLY A 108 11.11 11.94 18.98
N LYS A 109 10.16 12.52 18.23
CA LYS A 109 8.74 12.12 18.25
C LYS A 109 8.35 11.21 17.08
N GLU A 110 9.26 10.94 16.15
CA GLU A 110 8.99 10.10 14.98
C GLU A 110 9.44 8.67 15.23
N ARG A 111 8.62 7.71 14.79
CA ARG A 111 8.98 6.29 14.75
C ARG A 111 9.63 6.00 13.42
N LEU A 112 10.87 5.49 13.45
CA LEU A 112 11.53 5.02 12.24
C LEU A 112 10.98 3.65 11.87
N TYR A 113 10.97 3.39 10.57
CA TYR A 113 10.62 2.08 10.03
C TYR A 113 11.74 1.61 9.12
N THR A 114 11.95 0.31 9.08
CA THR A 114 12.76 -0.33 8.03
C THR A 114 11.82 -1.05 7.10
N VAL A 115 11.98 -0.80 5.80
CA VAL A 115 11.17 -1.44 4.76
C VAL A 115 11.98 -2.57 4.15
N HIS A 116 11.43 -3.78 4.18
CA HIS A 116 11.96 -4.93 3.46
C HIS A 116 10.99 -5.33 2.37
N TRP A 117 11.53 -5.56 1.18
CA TRP A 117 10.79 -6.06 0.03
C TRP A 117 11.08 -7.54 -0.12
N ARG A 118 10.04 -8.32 -0.38
CA ARG A 118 10.15 -9.73 -0.74
C ARG A 118 9.16 -10.07 -1.85
N PRO A 119 9.41 -11.13 -2.63
CA PRO A 119 8.39 -11.67 -3.51
C PRO A 119 7.12 -12.04 -2.72
N ILE A 120 5.98 -11.89 -3.38
CA ILE A 120 4.71 -12.39 -2.85
C ILE A 120 4.74 -13.91 -2.68
N HIS A 121 4.16 -14.42 -1.60
CA HIS A 121 3.97 -15.86 -1.42
C HIS A 121 2.73 -16.34 -2.18
N GLU A 122 2.67 -17.64 -2.48
CA GLU A 122 1.56 -18.22 -3.26
C GLU A 122 0.18 -17.99 -2.60
N ASP A 123 0.07 -18.22 -1.29
CA ASP A 123 -1.17 -18.00 -0.53
C ASP A 123 -1.62 -16.54 -0.57
N GLU A 124 -0.68 -15.59 -0.51
CA GLU A 124 -0.97 -14.16 -0.62
C GLU A 124 -1.41 -13.81 -2.04
N ALA A 125 -0.79 -14.42 -3.05
CA ALA A 125 -1.16 -14.22 -4.44
C ALA A 125 -2.58 -14.75 -4.75
N GLN A 126 -2.96 -15.88 -4.15
CA GLN A 126 -4.32 -16.43 -4.23
C GLN A 126 -5.34 -15.48 -3.60
N LEU A 127 -5.03 -14.93 -2.42
CA LEU A 127 -5.88 -13.96 -1.73
C LEU A 127 -6.08 -12.67 -2.53
N ILE A 128 -5.04 -12.23 -3.25
CA ILE A 128 -5.07 -11.01 -4.06
C ILE A 128 -5.73 -11.23 -5.42
N GLY A 129 -5.67 -12.44 -5.98
CA GLY A 129 -6.16 -12.79 -7.32
C GLY A 129 -7.50 -12.16 -7.69
N PRO A 130 -8.57 -12.32 -6.88
CA PRO A 130 -9.88 -11.73 -7.14
C PRO A 130 -9.90 -10.20 -7.20
N HIS A 131 -8.91 -9.54 -6.58
CA HIS A 131 -8.81 -8.09 -6.48
C HIS A 131 -7.86 -7.46 -7.52
N LYS A 132 -7.10 -8.28 -8.27
CA LYS A 132 -6.25 -7.84 -9.40
C LYS A 132 -7.08 -7.23 -10.54
N GLY A 133 -8.39 -7.48 -10.58
CA GLY A 133 -9.36 -6.81 -11.44
C GLY A 133 -10.45 -7.76 -11.93
N THR A 134 -11.71 -7.33 -11.87
CA THR A 134 -12.78 -7.81 -12.75
C THR A 134 -13.18 -6.67 -13.66
N THR A 135 -13.46 -7.04 -14.91
CA THR A 135 -14.15 -6.34 -16.00
C THR A 135 -13.34 -5.46 -16.93
N GLY A 136 -13.48 -5.81 -18.21
CA GLY A 136 -13.07 -5.04 -19.36
C GLY A 136 -13.54 -3.59 -19.28
N GLY A 137 -12.64 -2.72 -19.71
CA GLY A 137 -12.77 -1.29 -19.66
C GLY A 137 -11.42 -0.70 -19.99
N ALA A 138 -11.02 -0.93 -21.25
CA ALA A 138 -10.00 -0.23 -22.01
C ALA A 138 -8.89 0.47 -21.19
N PHE A 139 -7.75 -0.21 -21.09
CA PHE A 139 -6.48 0.50 -21.14
C PHE A 139 -6.09 0.60 -22.62
N ALA A 140 -6.56 1.67 -23.24
CA ALA A 140 -6.03 2.22 -24.48
C ALA A 140 -5.56 3.65 -24.18
#